data_AF-A0A2T7SPH6-F1
#
_entry.id   AF-A0A2T7SPH6-F1
#
_cell.length_a   1.000
_cell.length_b   1.000
_cell.length_c   1.000
_cell.angle_alpha   90.00
_cell.angle_beta   90.00
_cell.angle_gamma   90.00
#
_symmetry.space_group_name_H-M   'P 1'
#
loop_
_entity.id
_entity.type
_entity.pdbx_description
1 polymer ?
#
loop_
_entity_poly.entity_id
_entity_poly.type
_entity_poly.pdbx_seq_one_letter_code
_entity_poly.pdbx_strand_id
1 'polypeptide(L)'
;MLQPFESGELIAFNLNTGKILWQEHIFGEGKGMGFAVATPDGIDPDYVNSLKPLFMTQPLMTKENVYITSTNQPMSTNIPALYSFGKNTGTINFVQDLPTVFNFFKPVEFNGFIFVNSAV
;
A
#
# COMPACT_ATOMS: atom_id res chain seq x y z
N MET A 1 6.79 9.53 -9.47
CA MET A 1 6.08 8.26 -9.76
C MET A 1 5.85 7.56 -8.45
N LEU A 2 4.79 6.77 -8.32
CA LEU A 2 4.52 5.96 -7.14
C LEU A 2 4.32 4.50 -7.58
N GLN A 3 5.04 3.57 -6.95
CA GLN A 3 5.02 2.16 -7.28
C GLN A 3 4.56 1.35 -6.06
N PRO A 4 3.34 0.80 -6.10
CA PRO A 4 2.90 -0.19 -5.12
C PRO A 4 3.43 -1.59 -5.48
N PHE A 5 3.64 -2.42 -4.47
CA PHE A 5 4.01 -3.82 -4.61
C PHE A 5 3.06 -4.72 -3.84
N GLU A 6 2.90 -5.94 -4.32
CA GLU A 6 2.10 -7.00 -3.70
C GLU A 6 2.58 -7.35 -2.28
N SER A 7 3.81 -6.97 -1.92
CA SER A 7 4.37 -7.09 -0.58
C SER A 7 3.80 -6.11 0.44
N GLY A 8 3.11 -5.05 0.01
CA GLY A 8 2.76 -3.92 0.87
C GLY A 8 3.86 -2.85 0.92
N GLU A 9 4.88 -2.95 0.07
CA GLU A 9 5.84 -1.88 -0.15
C GLU A 9 5.25 -0.80 -1.08
N LEU A 10 5.53 0.45 -0.77
CA LEU A 10 5.08 1.60 -1.54
C LEU A 10 6.23 2.59 -1.70
N ILE A 11 6.72 2.76 -2.94
CA ILE A 11 7.92 3.55 -3.21
C ILE A 11 7.59 4.73 -4.12
N ALA A 12 7.94 5.93 -3.67
CA ALA A 12 7.87 7.13 -4.49
C ALA A 12 9.24 7.45 -5.10
N PHE A 13 9.25 7.67 -6.41
CA PHE A 13 10.44 8.06 -7.17
C PHE A 13 10.31 9.46 -7.74
N ASN A 14 11.41 10.20 -7.75
CA ASN A 14 11.56 11.38 -8.58
C ASN A 14 11.64 10.95 -10.05
N LEU A 15 10.71 11.45 -10.87
CA LEU A 15 10.64 11.07 -12.29
C LEU A 15 11.85 11.51 -13.11
N ASN A 16 12.46 12.64 -12.74
CA ASN A 16 13.57 13.23 -13.50
C ASN A 16 14.91 12.59 -13.15
N THR A 17 15.08 12.17 -11.88
CA THR A 17 16.37 11.67 -11.37
C THR A 17 16.38 10.16 -11.09
N GLY A 18 15.22 9.50 -11.09
CA GLY A 18 15.08 8.10 -10.69
C GLY A 18 15.32 7.84 -9.20
N LYS A 19 15.62 8.88 -8.39
CA LYS A 19 15.90 8.72 -6.96
C LYS A 19 14.63 8.44 -6.17
N ILE A 20 14.73 7.59 -5.14
CA ILE A 20 13.67 7.39 -4.15
C ILE A 20 13.47 8.70 -3.37
N LEU A 21 12.22 9.16 -3.27
CA LEU A 21 11.80 10.28 -2.45
C LEU A 21 11.45 9.80 -1.04
N TRP A 22 10.63 8.76 -0.98
CA TRP A 22 10.24 8.06 0.25
C TRP A 22 9.84 6.63 -0.09
N GLN A 23 9.87 5.78 0.93
CA GLN A 23 9.52 4.38 0.87
C GLN A 23 8.80 4.01 2.16
N GLU A 24 7.63 3.38 2.01
CA GLU A 24 6.84 2.87 3.12
C GLU A 24 6.62 1.37 2.99
N HIS A 25 6.42 0.72 4.14
CA HIS A 25 6.15 -0.71 4.23
C HIS A 25 5.10 -0.95 5.31
N ILE A 26 3.99 -1.58 4.93
CA ILE A 26 2.84 -1.75 5.85
C ILE A 26 3.08 -2.84 6.90
N PHE A 27 3.88 -3.87 6.60
CA PHE A 27 4.11 -5.00 7.50
C PHE A 27 5.57 -5.48 7.50
N GLY A 28 6.30 -5.33 8.61
CA GLY A 28 7.71 -5.72 8.72
C GLY A 28 8.68 -4.56 8.50
N GLU A 29 9.97 -4.78 8.74
CA GLU A 29 10.99 -3.74 8.59
C GLU A 29 11.70 -3.85 7.24
N GLY A 30 11.62 -2.81 6.41
CA GLY A 30 12.30 -2.81 5.11
C GLY A 30 12.68 -1.43 4.65
N LYS A 31 13.98 -1.11 4.74
CA LYS A 31 14.62 0.01 4.01
C LYS A 31 15.40 -0.54 2.81
N GLY A 32 14.68 -0.91 1.76
CA GLY A 32 15.22 -1.15 0.41
C GLY A 32 15.89 -2.51 0.14
N MET A 33 15.67 -3.00 -1.09
CA MET A 33 16.48 -3.89 -1.95
C MET A 33 17.52 -4.80 -1.26
N GLY A 34 17.09 -5.58 -0.28
CA GLY A 34 17.85 -6.69 0.28
C GLY A 34 17.04 -7.97 0.25
N PHE A 35 15.81 -7.90 0.73
CA PHE A 35 14.85 -8.99 0.70
C PHE A 35 13.47 -8.34 0.84
N ALA A 36 12.47 -8.71 0.05
CA ALA A 36 11.06 -8.37 0.33
C ALA A 36 10.51 -9.10 1.58
N VAL A 37 11.42 -9.49 2.49
CA VAL A 37 11.32 -10.17 3.78
C VAL A 37 12.75 -10.37 4.34
N ALA A 38 13.39 -9.35 4.91
CA ALA A 38 14.47 -9.58 5.89
C ALA A 38 14.63 -8.39 6.83
N THR A 39 14.52 -8.67 8.12
CA THR A 39 14.49 -7.71 9.21
C THR A 39 15.87 -7.46 9.80
N PRO A 40 16.11 -6.27 10.35
CA PRO A 40 16.93 -6.10 11.55
C PRO A 40 16.17 -6.49 12.85
N ASP A 41 14.84 -6.22 12.97
CA ASP A 41 14.11 -6.30 14.26
C ASP A 41 12.83 -7.20 14.37
N GLY A 42 12.66 -8.31 13.64
CA GLY A 42 11.83 -9.44 14.16
C GLY A 42 10.31 -9.56 13.83
N ILE A 43 9.92 -9.50 12.55
CA ILE A 43 8.65 -10.08 12.05
C ILE A 43 8.93 -11.25 11.09
N ASP A 44 8.20 -12.35 11.26
CA ASP A 44 8.33 -13.60 10.51
C ASP A 44 8.05 -13.41 9.00
N PRO A 45 9.00 -13.74 8.11
CA PRO A 45 8.79 -13.77 6.67
C PRO A 45 7.56 -14.55 6.20
N ASP A 46 7.24 -15.66 6.86
CA ASP A 46 6.11 -16.50 6.50
C ASP A 46 4.79 -15.81 6.85
N TYR A 47 4.77 -15.06 7.97
CA TYR A 47 3.65 -14.21 8.32
C TYR A 47 3.42 -13.12 7.27
N VAL A 48 4.44 -12.35 6.88
CA VAL A 48 4.31 -11.31 5.85
C VAL A 48 3.87 -11.90 4.51
N ASN A 49 4.42 -13.05 4.10
CA ASN A 49 4.01 -13.74 2.88
C ASN A 49 2.56 -14.22 2.94
N SER A 50 2.05 -14.62 4.11
CA SER A 50 0.64 -15.02 4.27
C SER A 50 -0.36 -13.88 4.04
N LEU A 51 0.10 -12.62 4.11
CA LEU A 51 -0.72 -11.42 3.88
C LEU A 51 -0.71 -10.98 2.41
N LYS A 52 0.20 -11.50 1.59
CA LYS A 52 0.30 -11.13 0.17
C LYS A 52 -0.82 -11.79 -0.64
N PRO A 53 -1.33 -11.16 -1.71
CA PRO A 53 -0.96 -9.83 -2.14
C PRO A 53 -1.66 -8.73 -1.33
N LEU A 54 -0.91 -7.66 -1.02
CA LEU A 54 -1.39 -6.47 -0.32
C LEU A 54 -1.80 -5.37 -1.29
N PHE A 55 -0.86 -4.75 -2.02
CA PHE A 55 -1.25 -3.73 -3.00
C PHE A 55 -1.32 -4.31 -4.40
N MET A 56 -2.54 -4.34 -4.96
CA MET A 56 -2.83 -4.87 -6.30
C MET A 56 -3.48 -3.85 -7.24
N THR A 57 -3.58 -2.59 -6.82
CA THR A 57 -4.26 -1.53 -7.59
C THR A 57 -3.32 -0.41 -7.93
N GLN A 58 -3.61 0.31 -9.02
CA GLN A 58 -2.99 1.61 -9.23
C GLN A 58 -3.43 2.58 -8.11
N PRO A 59 -2.51 3.32 -7.47
CA PRO A 59 -2.87 4.33 -6.48
C PRO A 59 -3.59 5.51 -7.13
N LEU A 60 -4.51 6.11 -6.39
CA LEU A 60 -5.08 7.41 -6.69
C LEU A 60 -4.18 8.50 -6.12
N MET A 61 -3.70 9.39 -6.97
CA MET A 61 -2.86 10.52 -6.59
C MET A 61 -3.65 11.81 -6.68
N THR A 62 -3.75 12.54 -5.58
CA THR A 62 -4.34 13.88 -5.54
C THR A 62 -3.25 14.95 -5.47
N LYS A 63 -3.63 16.19 -5.16
CA LYS A 63 -2.66 17.28 -4.93
C LYS A 63 -1.75 16.97 -3.74
N GLU A 64 -2.32 16.49 -2.64
CA GLU A 64 -1.65 16.37 -1.34
C GLU A 64 -1.50 14.93 -0.87
N ASN A 65 -2.39 14.03 -1.32
CA ASN A 65 -2.51 12.69 -0.78
C ASN A 65 -2.39 11.60 -1.86
N VAL A 66 -2.02 10.42 -1.39
CA VAL A 66 -2.09 9.14 -2.09
C VAL A 66 -3.18 8.32 -1.42
N TYR A 67 -3.99 7.62 -2.22
CA TYR A 67 -4.95 6.64 -1.74
C TYR A 67 -4.73 5.31 -2.45
N ILE A 68 -4.69 4.23 -1.69
CA ILE A 68 -4.56 2.88 -2.22
C ILE A 68 -5.26 1.89 -1.30
N THR A 69 -5.93 0.91 -1.88
CA THR A 69 -6.57 -0.16 -1.13
C THR A 69 -5.64 -1.36 -1.05
N SER A 70 -5.61 -2.01 0.11
CA SER A 70 -5.07 -3.35 0.21
C SER A 70 -6.11 -4.40 -0.15
N THR A 71 -5.62 -5.42 -0.82
CA THR A 71 -6.19 -6.76 -0.84
C THR A 71 -5.61 -7.56 0.32
N ASN A 72 -6.17 -8.74 0.54
CA ASN A 72 -5.59 -9.72 1.44
C ASN A 72 -5.98 -11.13 0.94
N GLN A 73 -5.40 -12.18 1.51
CA GLN A 73 -5.89 -13.53 1.28
C GLN A 73 -7.29 -13.68 1.90
N PRO A 74 -8.26 -14.32 1.21
CA PRO A 74 -9.58 -14.61 1.79
C PRO A 74 -9.51 -15.40 3.10
N MET A 75 -8.43 -16.14 3.34
CA MET A 75 -8.20 -16.94 4.55
C MET A 75 -7.37 -16.22 5.62
N SER A 76 -6.94 -14.99 5.38
CA SER A 76 -6.19 -14.19 6.36
C SER A 76 -7.15 -13.53 7.35
N THR A 77 -6.74 -13.44 8.62
CA THR A 77 -7.49 -12.73 9.67
C THR A 77 -7.30 -11.21 9.61
N ASN A 78 -6.40 -10.71 8.74
CA ASN A 78 -6.17 -9.27 8.59
C ASN A 78 -7.28 -8.62 7.77
N ILE A 79 -7.68 -7.42 8.19
CA ILE A 79 -8.76 -6.68 7.56
C ILE A 79 -8.16 -5.88 6.39
N PRO A 80 -8.61 -6.09 5.15
CA PRO A 80 -8.20 -5.26 4.02
C PRO A 80 -8.60 -3.81 4.29
N ALA A 81 -7.86 -2.83 3.79
CA ALA A 81 -8.02 -1.44 4.21
C ALA A 81 -7.78 -0.45 3.06
N LEU A 82 -8.37 0.73 3.17
CA LEU A 82 -7.99 1.92 2.43
C LEU A 82 -6.92 2.67 3.24
N TYR A 83 -5.77 2.91 2.61
CA TYR A 83 -4.70 3.72 3.17
C TYR A 83 -4.71 5.10 2.53
N SER A 84 -4.42 6.13 3.33
CA SER A 84 -4.04 7.46 2.86
C SER A 84 -2.64 7.83 3.32
N PHE A 85 -1.83 8.34 2.41
CA PHE A 85 -0.48 8.82 2.68
C PHE A 85 -0.30 10.27 2.20
N GLY A 86 0.54 11.03 2.89
CA GLY A 86 1.04 12.30 2.39
C GLY A 86 1.91 12.09 1.15
N LYS A 87 1.54 12.71 0.03
CA LYS A 87 2.17 12.49 -1.29
C LYS A 87 3.68 12.75 -1.32
N ASN A 88 4.15 13.74 -0.56
CA ASN A 88 5.55 14.16 -0.56
C ASN A 88 6.37 13.50 0.55
N THR A 89 5.72 12.91 1.54
CA THR A 89 6.34 12.44 2.79
C THR A 89 6.26 10.94 2.98
N GLY A 90 5.26 10.27 2.39
CA GLY A 90 4.94 8.87 2.69
C GLY A 90 4.23 8.69 4.02
N THR A 91 4.03 9.73 4.82
CA THR A 91 3.41 9.61 6.15
C THR A 91 1.97 9.14 6.04
N ILE A 92 1.60 8.10 6.80
CA ILE A 92 0.22 7.63 6.90
C ILE A 92 -0.65 8.72 7.52
N ASN A 93 -1.68 9.15 6.82
CA ASN A 93 -2.70 10.07 7.32
C ASN A 93 -3.80 9.30 8.06
N PHE A 94 -4.29 8.22 7.45
CA PHE A 94 -5.28 7.32 8.06
C PHE A 94 -5.26 5.94 7.40
N VAL A 95 -5.85 4.98 8.11
CA VAL A 95 -6.16 3.63 7.63
C VAL A 95 -7.63 3.36 7.95
N GLN A 96 -8.38 2.87 6.97
CA GLN A 96 -9.81 2.56 7.12
C GLN A 96 -10.08 1.14 6.64
N ASP A 97 -10.56 0.29 7.54
CA ASP A 97 -10.97 -1.08 7.24
C ASP A 97 -12.03 -1.14 6.14
N LEU A 98 -11.89 -2.12 5.25
CA LEU A 98 -12.78 -2.42 4.13
C LEU A 98 -13.43 -3.79 4.33
N PRO A 99 -14.68 -3.96 3.87
CA PRO A 99 -15.45 -5.19 4.13
C PRO A 99 -15.11 -6.36 3.19
N THR A 100 -14.11 -6.21 2.30
CA THR A 100 -13.84 -7.17 1.23
C THR A 100 -12.37 -7.19 0.88
N VAL A 101 -11.85 -8.38 0.56
CA VAL A 101 -10.47 -8.56 0.12
C VAL A 101 -10.29 -8.35 -1.39
N PHE A 102 -11.38 -8.23 -2.15
CA PHE A 102 -11.35 -8.12 -3.61
C PHE A 102 -11.22 -6.66 -4.10
N ASN A 103 -10.41 -5.84 -3.41
CA ASN A 103 -10.18 -4.43 -3.76
C ASN A 103 -9.17 -4.32 -4.91
N PHE A 104 -9.59 -4.66 -6.13
CA PHE A 104 -8.71 -4.67 -7.32
C PHE A 104 -8.87 -3.44 -8.22
N PHE A 105 -9.77 -2.51 -7.88
CA PHE A 105 -9.95 -1.28 -8.64
C PHE A 105 -9.27 -0.09 -7.98
N LYS A 106 -8.68 0.76 -8.83
CA LYS A 106 -8.14 2.05 -8.41
C LYS A 106 -9.22 2.88 -7.69
N PRO A 107 -8.95 3.47 -6.51
CA PRO A 107 -9.85 4.42 -5.88
C PRO A 107 -10.17 5.61 -6.79
N VAL A 108 -11.37 6.17 -6.65
CA VAL A 108 -11.83 7.32 -7.45
C VAL A 108 -12.13 8.49 -6.55
N GLU A 109 -11.61 9.67 -6.88
CA GLU A 109 -11.99 10.92 -6.23
C GLU A 109 -13.16 11.56 -6.98
N PHE A 110 -14.21 11.96 -6.25
CA PHE A 110 -15.29 12.78 -6.79
C PHE A 110 -15.87 13.69 -5.72
N ASN A 111 -15.88 15.00 -5.97
CA ASN A 111 -16.40 16.02 -5.05
C ASN A 111 -15.90 15.92 -3.59
N GLY A 112 -14.61 15.63 -3.41
CA GLY A 112 -14.00 15.50 -2.07
C GLY A 112 -14.25 14.16 -1.38
N PHE A 113 -14.91 13.22 -2.05
CA PHE A 113 -15.10 11.85 -1.58
C PHE A 113 -14.15 10.89 -2.29
N ILE A 114 -13.71 9.87 -1.57
CA ILE A 114 -12.95 8.74 -2.13
C ILE A 114 -13.88 7.54 -2.21
N PHE A 115 -14.10 7.06 -3.42
CA PHE A 115 -14.87 5.86 -3.70
C PHE A 115 -13.92 4.68 -3.92
N VAL A 116 -14.19 3.59 -3.22
CA VAL A 116 -13.53 2.31 -3.40
C VAL A 116 -14.58 1.29 -3.79
N ASN A 117 -14.21 0.33 -4.63
CA ASN A 117 -15.11 -0.73 -5.04
C ASN A 117 -14.39 -2.07 -5.08
N SER A 118 -15.17 -3.12 -4.88
CA SER A 118 -14.74 -4.51 -4.99
C SER A 118 -14.88 -4.98 -6.44
N ALA A 119 -14.01 -5.90 -6.86
CA ALA A 119 -14.12 -6.57 -8.16
C ALA A 119 -14.95 -7.85 -8.05
N VAL A 120 -16.24 -7.68 -7.79
CA VAL A 120 -17.26 -8.75 -7.78
C VAL A 120 -18.23 -8.56 -8.94
#